data_AF-A0A026W0A2-F1
#
_entry.id   AF-A0A026W0A2-F1
#
_cell.length_a   1.000
_cell.length_b   1.000
_cell.length_c   1.000
_cell.angle_alpha   90.00
_cell.angle_beta   90.00
_cell.angle_gamma   90.00
#
_symmetry.space_group_name_H-M   'P 1'
#
loop_
_entity.id
_entity.type
_entity.pdbx_description
1 polymer ?
#
loop_
_entity_poly.entity_id
_entity_poly.type
_entity_poly.pdbx_seq_one_letter_code
_entity_poly.pdbx_strand_id
1 'polypeptide(L)'
;MKRLWAIIPVLIVTIYSPAESKVYQQCEAVKQLEKAKISRSLISNWICLMQSESGMDTTKVTGPKAASSYSYGILQINSAKWCTRGRVGGVCNKRCEDFLDDEIQDDITCAKIIVDREGFKSWNGWVKKCKDKPLPNIGGCRRKRAYLEFVEAFDLSSDRESDELTDSDI
;
A
#
# COMPACT_ATOMS: atom_id res chain seq x y z
N MET A 1 -22.62 24.06 -49.13
CA MET A 1 -22.24 22.72 -48.60
C MET A 1 -20.74 22.66 -48.42
N LYS A 2 -20.25 22.55 -47.17
CA LYS A 2 -18.96 21.97 -46.73
C LYS A 2 -18.83 22.28 -45.24
N ARG A 3 -19.20 21.32 -44.39
CA ARG A 3 -18.96 21.38 -42.95
C ARG A 3 -17.46 21.21 -42.75
N LEU A 4 -16.74 22.30 -42.47
CA LEU A 4 -15.37 22.23 -41.99
C LEU A 4 -15.44 21.73 -40.55
N TRP A 5 -15.29 20.41 -40.38
CA TRP A 5 -15.08 19.82 -39.07
C TRP A 5 -13.72 20.29 -38.57
N ALA A 6 -13.71 21.27 -37.67
CA ALA A 6 -12.54 21.60 -36.89
C ALA A 6 -12.21 20.39 -36.03
N ILE A 7 -11.27 19.57 -36.48
CA ILE A 7 -10.69 18.48 -35.70
C ILE A 7 -9.88 19.16 -34.59
N ILE A 8 -10.45 19.23 -33.39
CA ILE A 8 -9.73 19.60 -32.18
C ILE A 8 -8.84 18.40 -31.84
N PRO A 9 -7.50 18.51 -31.90
CA PRO A 9 -6.65 17.46 -31.38
C PRO A 9 -6.72 17.57 -29.85
N VAL A 10 -7.48 16.67 -29.23
CA VAL A 10 -7.42 16.47 -27.78
C VAL A 10 -6.05 15.85 -27.49
N LEU A 11 -5.07 16.71 -27.22
CA LEU A 11 -3.77 16.33 -26.65
C LEU A 11 -4.03 15.79 -25.25
N ILE A 12 -4.19 14.47 -25.14
CA ILE A 12 -4.15 13.75 -23.87
C ILE A 12 -2.71 13.83 -23.40
N VAL A 13 -2.39 14.85 -22.60
CA VAL A 13 -1.14 14.93 -21.86
C VAL A 13 -1.23 13.88 -20.77
N THR A 14 -0.67 12.69 -21.02
CA THR A 14 -0.46 11.68 -19.98
C THR A 14 0.65 12.17 -19.07
N ILE A 15 0.27 12.62 -17.87
CA ILE A 15 1.21 12.94 -16.80
C ILE A 15 1.83 11.60 -16.35
N TYR A 16 3.01 11.28 -16.87
CA TYR A 16 3.83 10.22 -16.30
C TYR A 16 4.56 10.81 -15.10
N SER A 17 4.03 10.58 -13.91
CA SER A 17 4.78 10.82 -12.67
C SER A 17 6.02 9.90 -12.68
N PRO A 18 7.24 10.42 -12.49
CA PRO A 18 8.39 9.55 -12.29
C PRO A 18 8.10 8.68 -11.05
N ALA A 19 8.24 7.36 -11.20
CA ALA A 19 8.19 6.44 -10.07
C ALA A 19 9.41 6.74 -9.17
N GLU A 20 9.21 7.61 -8.19
CA GLU A 20 10.19 7.88 -7.15
C GLU A 20 10.26 6.63 -6.26
N SER A 21 11.46 6.14 -5.96
CA SER A 21 11.59 4.96 -5.11
C SER A 21 11.16 5.28 -3.69
N LYS A 22 10.02 4.74 -3.24
CA LYS A 22 9.50 4.98 -1.89
C LYS A 22 9.93 3.90 -0.91
N VAL A 23 10.55 4.32 0.18
CA VAL A 23 10.82 3.49 1.35
C VAL A 23 9.82 3.83 2.44
N TYR A 24 8.91 2.89 2.74
CA TYR A 24 7.84 3.09 3.70
C TYR A 24 8.35 3.20 5.14
N GLN A 25 7.82 4.18 5.89
CA GLN A 25 8.00 4.21 7.34
C GLN A 25 7.08 3.18 8.02
N GLN A 26 7.50 2.67 9.18
CA GLN A 26 6.75 1.63 9.91
C GLN A 26 5.28 2.01 10.15
N CYS A 27 5.02 3.21 10.68
CA CYS A 27 3.66 3.62 11.00
C CYS A 27 2.83 3.99 9.77
N GLU A 28 3.47 4.36 8.66
CA GLU A 28 2.78 4.54 7.38
C GLU A 28 2.29 3.19 6.83
N ALA A 29 3.16 2.18 6.86
CA ALA A 29 2.80 0.82 6.47
C ALA A 29 1.70 0.23 7.37
N VAL A 30 1.74 0.50 8.68
CA VAL A 30 0.65 0.11 9.61
C VAL A 30 -0.69 0.67 9.14
N LYS A 31 -0.76 1.94 8.75
CA LYS A 31 -1.99 2.55 8.24
C LYS A 31 -2.49 1.88 6.97
N GLN A 32 -1.59 1.52 6.04
CA GLN A 32 -1.96 0.80 4.81
C GLN A 32 -2.50 -0.61 5.11
N LEU A 33 -1.92 -1.32 6.08
CA LEU A 33 -2.39 -2.63 6.53
C LEU A 33 -3.76 -2.53 7.23
N GLU A 34 -3.98 -1.48 8.05
CA GLU A 34 -5.28 -1.20 8.66
C GLU A 34 -6.34 -0.88 7.60
N LYS A 35 -6.01 -0.07 6.59
CA LYS A 35 -6.88 0.22 5.43
C LYS A 35 -7.26 -1.04 4.68
N ALA A 36 -6.33 -1.99 4.54
CA ALA A 36 -6.55 -3.29 3.92
C ALA A 36 -7.27 -4.32 4.82
N LYS A 37 -7.74 -3.90 6.00
CA LYS A 37 -8.44 -4.70 7.01
C LYS A 37 -7.64 -5.92 7.47
N ILE A 38 -6.32 -5.80 7.56
CA ILE A 38 -5.49 -6.82 8.21
C ILE A 38 -5.81 -6.86 9.70
N SER A 39 -5.98 -8.06 10.25
CA SER A 39 -6.24 -8.23 11.69
C SER A 39 -5.14 -7.58 12.52
N ARG A 40 -5.53 -6.84 13.57
CA ARG A 40 -4.60 -6.12 14.45
C ARG A 40 -3.52 -7.03 15.04
N SER A 41 -3.86 -8.30 15.34
CA SER A 41 -2.90 -9.27 15.88
C SER A 41 -1.82 -9.69 14.87
N LEU A 42 -2.05 -9.50 13.57
CA LEU A 42 -1.11 -9.87 12.52
C LEU A 42 -0.29 -8.70 11.99
N ILE A 43 -0.65 -7.44 12.28
CA ILE A 43 0.04 -6.26 11.71
C ILE A 43 1.55 -6.32 11.96
N SER A 44 2.00 -6.67 13.17
CA SER A 44 3.44 -6.81 13.44
C SER A 44 4.12 -7.89 12.61
N ASN A 45 3.43 -8.98 12.24
CA ASN A 45 3.96 -9.99 11.31
C ASN A 45 4.14 -9.42 9.91
N TRP A 46 3.15 -8.67 9.41
CA TRP A 46 3.18 -8.02 8.11
C TRP A 46 4.28 -6.95 8.02
N ILE A 47 4.45 -6.14 9.06
CA ILE A 47 5.55 -5.18 9.14
C ILE A 47 6.90 -5.90 9.11
N CYS A 48 7.07 -6.98 9.88
CA CYS A 48 8.30 -7.75 9.85
C CYS A 48 8.56 -8.38 8.47
N LEU A 49 7.51 -8.87 7.79
CA LEU A 49 7.59 -9.38 6.42
C LEU A 49 8.17 -8.31 5.47
N MET A 50 7.55 -7.13 5.42
CA MET A 50 8.01 -6.03 4.56
C MET A 50 9.46 -5.61 4.88
N GLN A 51 9.82 -5.47 6.16
CA GLN A 51 11.19 -5.14 6.58
C GLN A 51 12.20 -6.23 6.20
N SER A 52 11.83 -7.50 6.35
CA SER A 52 12.74 -8.64 6.15
C SER A 52 13.01 -8.95 4.69
N GLU A 53 12.03 -8.72 3.82
CA GLU A 53 12.07 -9.02 2.39
C GLU A 53 12.60 -7.86 1.56
N SER A 54 11.95 -6.69 1.67
CA SER A 54 12.31 -5.52 0.87
C SER A 54 13.16 -4.51 1.63
N GLY A 55 13.01 -4.44 2.96
CA GLY A 55 13.50 -3.29 3.71
C GLY A 55 12.57 -2.08 3.57
N MET A 56 11.28 -2.34 3.32
CA MET A 56 10.22 -1.34 3.12
C MET A 56 10.27 -0.59 1.77
N ASP A 57 11.13 -0.99 0.84
CA ASP A 57 11.27 -0.40 -0.50
C ASP A 57 10.24 -0.97 -1.48
N THR A 58 9.38 -0.11 -2.03
CA THR A 58 8.33 -0.48 -2.99
C THR A 58 8.86 -0.79 -4.39
N THR A 59 10.04 -0.30 -4.74
CA THR A 59 10.61 -0.48 -6.09
C THR A 59 11.54 -1.68 -6.18
N LYS A 60 11.70 -2.41 -5.09
CA LYS A 60 12.68 -3.49 -5.01
C LYS A 60 12.31 -4.67 -5.91
N VAL A 61 13.22 -5.02 -6.81
CA VAL A 61 13.18 -6.25 -7.59
C VAL A 61 14.33 -7.15 -7.18
N THR A 62 14.04 -8.42 -6.86
CA THR A 62 15.09 -9.42 -6.58
C THR A 62 14.97 -10.61 -7.52
N GLY A 63 16.13 -11.10 -7.98
CA GLY A 63 16.21 -12.25 -8.86
C GLY A 63 17.41 -12.16 -9.81
N PRO A 64 17.49 -13.06 -10.80
CA PRO A 64 16.56 -14.18 -11.00
C PRO A 64 16.65 -15.23 -9.87
N LYS A 65 15.53 -15.92 -9.61
CA LYS A 65 15.42 -17.08 -8.71
C LYS A 65 15.16 -18.35 -9.56
N ALA A 66 14.61 -19.41 -8.96
CA ALA A 66 14.22 -20.62 -9.68
C ALA A 66 13.30 -20.31 -10.88
N ALA A 67 13.46 -21.07 -11.97
CA ALA A 67 12.73 -20.90 -13.23
C ALA A 67 12.79 -19.47 -13.81
N SER A 68 13.91 -18.75 -13.58
CA SER A 68 14.10 -17.38 -14.07
C SER A 68 13.04 -16.38 -13.57
N SER A 69 12.44 -16.67 -12.42
CA SER A 69 11.45 -15.82 -11.77
C SER A 69 12.09 -14.66 -11.03
N TYR A 70 11.33 -13.58 -10.84
CA TYR A 70 11.73 -12.40 -10.07
C TYR A 70 10.68 -12.12 -9.00
N SER A 71 11.09 -11.50 -7.90
CA SER A 71 10.22 -11.02 -6.82
C SER A 71 10.13 -9.50 -6.86
N TYR A 72 8.93 -8.97 -6.65
CA TYR A 72 8.59 -7.56 -6.89
C TYR A 72 8.00 -6.91 -5.64
N GLY A 73 8.32 -5.63 -5.47
CA GLY A 73 7.61 -4.77 -4.54
C GLY A 73 8.02 -4.92 -3.08
N ILE A 74 7.33 -4.17 -2.24
CA ILE A 74 7.55 -4.14 -0.79
C ILE A 74 7.34 -5.52 -0.14
N LEU A 75 6.49 -6.36 -0.75
CA LEU A 75 6.16 -7.71 -0.30
C LEU A 75 6.87 -8.82 -1.11
N GLN A 76 7.77 -8.48 -2.04
CA GLN A 76 8.58 -9.43 -2.82
C GLN A 76 7.77 -10.56 -3.49
N ILE A 77 6.61 -10.21 -4.05
CA ILE A 77 5.67 -11.12 -4.72
C ILE A 77 6.33 -11.74 -5.97
N ASN A 78 6.37 -13.07 -6.04
CA ASN A 78 7.18 -13.78 -7.03
C ASN A 78 6.43 -14.13 -8.33
N SER A 79 7.08 -13.87 -9.47
CA SER A 79 6.55 -14.08 -10.82
C SER A 79 6.47 -15.55 -11.26
N ALA A 80 6.99 -16.50 -10.49
CA ALA A 80 6.83 -17.92 -10.80
C ALA A 80 5.37 -18.37 -10.68
N LYS A 81 4.58 -17.70 -9.83
CA LYS A 81 3.21 -18.14 -9.48
C LYS A 81 2.21 -16.99 -9.35
N TRP A 82 2.60 -15.89 -8.74
CA TRP A 82 1.62 -14.92 -8.20
C TRP A 82 1.27 -13.82 -9.19
N CYS A 83 2.23 -13.36 -9.99
CA CYS A 83 2.04 -12.38 -11.05
C CYS A 83 2.70 -12.83 -12.35
N THR A 84 2.45 -12.12 -13.45
CA THR A 84 3.15 -12.34 -14.73
C THR A 84 3.89 -11.07 -15.15
N ARG A 85 5.13 -11.21 -15.63
CA ARG A 85 5.95 -10.09 -16.12
C ARG A 85 5.42 -9.58 -17.46
N GLY A 86 5.27 -8.27 -17.60
CA GLY A 86 4.87 -7.61 -18.85
C GLY A 86 3.40 -7.77 -19.27
N ARG A 87 2.61 -8.61 -18.59
CA ARG A 87 1.17 -8.81 -18.88
C ARG A 87 0.41 -9.26 -17.64
N VAL A 88 -0.89 -9.03 -17.63
CA VAL A 88 -1.77 -9.48 -16.53
C VAL A 88 -1.79 -11.01 -16.49
N GLY A 89 -1.62 -11.58 -15.30
CA GLY A 89 -1.66 -13.03 -15.11
C GLY A 89 -1.23 -13.46 -13.70
N GLY A 90 -0.89 -14.74 -13.56
CA GLY A 90 -0.62 -15.37 -12.26
C GLY A 90 -1.86 -15.48 -11.39
N VAL A 91 -1.71 -16.03 -10.19
CA VAL A 91 -2.83 -16.23 -9.25
C VAL A 91 -3.47 -14.91 -8.81
N CYS A 92 -2.69 -13.84 -8.71
CA CYS A 92 -3.21 -12.52 -8.32
C CYS A 92 -3.81 -11.74 -9.50
N ASN A 93 -3.77 -12.28 -10.72
CA ASN A 93 -4.28 -11.63 -11.93
C ASN A 93 -3.77 -10.18 -12.09
N LYS A 94 -2.44 -10.02 -11.99
CA LYS A 94 -1.74 -8.73 -12.00
C LYS A 94 -0.49 -8.77 -12.85
N ARG A 95 -0.08 -7.63 -13.39
CA ARG A 95 1.28 -7.49 -13.94
C ARG A 95 2.24 -7.40 -12.77
N CYS A 96 3.40 -8.04 -12.85
CA CYS A 96 4.38 -7.94 -11.76
C CYS A 96 4.88 -6.50 -11.56
N GLU A 97 4.88 -5.69 -12.62
CA GLU A 97 5.27 -4.29 -12.59
C GLU A 97 4.25 -3.40 -11.86
N ASP A 98 3.00 -3.86 -11.68
CA ASP A 98 1.99 -3.12 -10.90
C ASP A 98 2.37 -3.07 -9.40
N PHE A 99 3.24 -3.97 -8.92
CA PHE A 99 3.73 -3.97 -7.53
C PHE A 99 4.98 -3.09 -7.32
N LEU A 100 5.35 -2.25 -8.27
CA LEU A 100 6.54 -1.39 -8.20
C LEU A 100 6.20 0.10 -8.08
N ASP A 101 4.99 0.40 -7.59
CA ASP A 101 4.55 1.77 -7.32
C ASP A 101 4.45 2.07 -5.82
N ASP A 102 4.10 3.30 -5.50
CA ASP A 102 3.98 3.76 -4.12
C ASP A 102 2.67 3.30 -3.45
N GLU A 103 1.70 2.79 -4.20
CA GLU A 103 0.35 2.45 -3.73
C GLU A 103 0.21 0.95 -3.42
N ILE A 104 0.72 0.54 -2.27
CA ILE A 104 0.87 -0.87 -1.91
C ILE A 104 -0.44 -1.66 -1.59
N GLN A 105 -1.62 -1.15 -1.95
CA GLN A 105 -2.90 -1.79 -1.60
C GLN A 105 -3.14 -3.08 -2.41
N ASP A 106 -2.73 -3.11 -3.67
CA ASP A 106 -2.83 -4.31 -4.48
C ASP A 106 -1.73 -5.33 -4.15
N ASP A 107 -0.53 -4.90 -3.73
CA ASP A 107 0.47 -5.77 -3.11
C ASP A 107 -0.12 -6.49 -1.89
N ILE A 108 -0.72 -5.74 -0.95
CA ILE A 108 -1.31 -6.31 0.26
C ILE A 108 -2.43 -7.28 -0.10
N THR A 109 -3.25 -6.93 -1.09
CA THR A 109 -4.34 -7.80 -1.58
C THR A 109 -3.80 -9.11 -2.13
N CYS A 110 -2.76 -9.07 -2.96
CA CYS A 110 -2.13 -10.27 -3.49
C CYS A 110 -1.46 -11.10 -2.38
N ALA A 111 -0.70 -10.46 -1.49
CA ALA A 111 -0.03 -11.15 -0.40
C ALA A 111 -1.02 -11.79 0.59
N LYS A 112 -2.21 -11.23 0.78
CA LYS A 112 -3.27 -11.88 1.59
C LYS A 112 -3.64 -13.23 0.99
N ILE A 113 -3.80 -13.32 -0.33
CA ILE A 113 -4.06 -14.59 -1.03
C ILE A 113 -2.94 -15.59 -0.76
N ILE A 114 -1.68 -15.16 -0.76
CA ILE A 114 -0.53 -16.02 -0.46
C ILE A 114 -0.57 -16.50 1.00
N VAL A 115 -0.80 -15.59 1.95
CA VAL A 115 -0.88 -15.94 3.38
C VAL A 115 -2.05 -16.89 3.65
N ASP A 116 -3.21 -16.67 3.04
CA ASP A 116 -4.39 -17.51 3.20
C ASP A 116 -4.17 -18.93 2.64
N ARG A 117 -3.39 -19.06 1.56
CA ARG A 117 -3.12 -20.35 0.90
C ARG A 117 -1.92 -21.10 1.44
N GLU A 118 -0.84 -20.39 1.75
CA GLU A 118 0.47 -20.98 2.05
C GLU A 118 1.06 -20.49 3.38
N GLY A 119 0.51 -19.42 3.95
CA GLY A 119 1.02 -18.77 5.15
C GLY A 119 2.27 -17.92 4.89
N PHE A 120 2.74 -17.24 5.92
CA PHE A 120 3.95 -16.41 5.86
C PHE A 120 5.24 -17.18 5.54
N LYS A 121 5.23 -18.52 5.65
CA LYS A 121 6.38 -19.37 5.35
C LYS A 121 6.81 -19.33 3.87
N SER A 122 5.98 -18.79 2.98
CA SER A 122 6.36 -18.58 1.57
C SER A 122 7.45 -17.52 1.38
N TRP A 123 7.78 -16.76 2.43
CA TRP A 123 8.80 -15.73 2.43
C TRP A 123 10.00 -16.11 3.29
N ASN A 124 11.13 -16.40 2.64
CA ASN A 124 12.35 -16.87 3.30
C ASN A 124 12.94 -15.84 4.28
N GLY A 125 12.86 -14.55 3.95
CA GLY A 125 13.27 -13.45 4.83
C GLY A 125 12.41 -13.41 6.08
N TRP A 126 11.09 -13.55 5.94
CA TRP A 126 10.18 -13.65 7.09
C TRP A 126 10.46 -14.90 7.94
N VAL A 127 10.65 -16.06 7.33
CA VAL A 127 10.99 -17.30 8.07
C VAL A 127 12.27 -17.13 8.89
N LYS A 128 13.29 -16.48 8.33
CA LYS A 128 14.58 -16.29 9.01
C LYS A 128 14.55 -15.22 10.09
N LYS A 129 13.77 -14.15 9.90
CA LYS A 129 13.84 -12.93 10.73
C LYS A 129 12.62 -12.70 11.64
N CYS A 130 11.48 -13.32 11.34
CA CYS A 130 10.20 -13.01 11.99
C CYS A 130 9.58 -14.22 12.69
N LYS A 131 9.65 -15.41 12.07
CA LYS A 131 9.08 -16.62 12.65
C LYS A 131 9.71 -16.92 14.01
N ASP A 132 8.86 -17.09 15.03
CA ASP A 132 9.24 -17.41 16.42
C ASP A 132 10.24 -16.42 17.04
N LYS A 133 10.23 -15.16 16.56
CA LYS A 133 11.11 -14.09 17.00
C LYS A 133 10.30 -12.89 17.49
N PRO A 134 10.90 -12.01 18.31
CA PRO A 134 10.26 -10.74 18.66
C PRO A 134 9.90 -9.95 17.41
N LEU A 135 8.62 -9.61 17.28
CA LEU A 135 8.12 -8.82 16.16
C LEU A 135 8.25 -7.32 16.42
N PRO A 136 8.26 -6.47 15.37
CA PRO A 136 8.32 -5.03 15.51
C PRO A 136 7.21 -4.48 16.40
N ASN A 137 7.60 -3.61 17.35
CA ASN A 137 6.66 -2.92 18.23
C ASN A 137 5.96 -1.78 17.47
N ILE A 138 4.66 -1.93 17.26
CA ILE A 138 3.81 -0.95 16.55
C ILE A 138 2.96 -0.09 17.50
N GLY A 139 3.15 -0.20 18.83
CA GLY A 139 2.36 0.51 19.83
C GLY A 139 2.41 2.04 19.69
N GLY A 140 3.53 2.58 19.20
CA GLY A 140 3.73 4.02 18.97
C GLY A 140 2.93 4.60 17.78
N CYS A 141 2.40 3.77 16.88
CA CYS A 141 1.78 4.26 15.65
C CYS A 141 0.39 4.89 15.84
N ARG A 142 -0.24 4.73 17.01
CA ARG A 142 -1.60 5.25 17.28
C ARG A 142 -1.65 6.75 17.62
N ARG A 143 -0.52 7.41 17.88
CA ARG A 143 -0.55 8.77 18.48
C ARG A 143 -1.01 9.90 17.57
N LYS A 144 -0.89 9.80 16.24
CA LYS A 144 -1.17 10.94 15.36
C LYS A 144 -2.64 11.10 14.95
N ARG A 145 -3.43 10.03 14.99
CA ARG A 145 -4.81 10.06 14.47
C ARG A 145 -5.79 10.66 15.49
N ALA A 146 -5.65 10.32 16.78
CA ALA A 146 -6.48 10.89 17.83
C ALA A 146 -6.30 12.40 17.99
N TYR A 147 -5.10 12.93 17.79
CA TYR A 147 -4.86 14.39 17.87
C TYR A 147 -5.50 15.14 16.69
N LEU A 148 -5.36 14.63 15.47
CA LEU A 148 -5.99 15.26 14.30
C LEU A 148 -7.50 15.10 14.30
N GLU A 149 -8.04 13.92 14.65
CA GLU A 149 -9.48 13.73 14.85
C GLU A 149 -10.01 14.60 16.00
N PHE A 150 -9.23 14.83 17.05
CA PHE A 150 -9.60 15.73 18.14
C PHE A 150 -9.58 17.20 17.70
N VAL A 151 -8.58 17.65 16.94
CA VAL A 151 -8.51 19.03 16.42
C VAL A 151 -9.65 19.28 15.44
N GLU A 152 -9.92 18.35 14.52
CA GLU A 152 -11.03 18.46 13.56
C GLU A 152 -12.41 18.45 14.26
N ALA A 153 -12.57 17.64 15.32
CA ALA A 153 -13.78 17.66 16.14
C ALA A 153 -13.91 18.94 16.98
N PHE A 154 -12.79 19.52 17.43
CA PHE A 154 -12.78 20.79 18.17
C PHE A 154 -13.14 21.97 17.26
N ASP A 155 -12.57 22.05 16.06
CA ASP A 155 -12.90 23.09 15.07
C ASP A 155 -14.40 23.04 14.70
N LEU A 156 -14.95 21.85 14.44
CA LEU A 156 -16.39 21.66 14.20
C LEU A 156 -17.29 22.06 15.37
N SER A 157 -16.79 21.98 16.61
CA SER A 157 -17.56 22.43 17.79
C SER A 157 -17.52 23.95 17.95
N SER A 158 -16.44 24.61 17.57
CA SER A 158 -16.30 26.07 17.59
C SER A 158 -17.23 26.73 16.57
N ASP A 159 -17.41 26.14 15.39
CA ASP A 159 -18.30 26.67 14.34
C ASP A 159 -19.79 26.61 14.72
N ARG A 160 -20.20 25.59 15.49
CA ARG A 160 -21.59 25.46 15.95
C ARG A 160 -22.00 26.56 16.94
N GLU A 161 -21.07 26.98 17.80
CA GLU A 161 -21.35 28.00 18.82
C GLU A 161 -21.46 29.41 18.21
N SER A 162 -20.86 29.64 17.04
CA SER A 162 -21.03 30.90 16.30
C SER A 162 -22.39 31.05 15.60
N ASP A 163 -23.04 29.95 15.20
CA ASP A 163 -24.34 30.01 14.53
C ASP A 163 -25.50 30.28 15.52
N GLU A 164 -25.41 29.75 16.75
CA GLU A 164 -26.43 29.93 17.79
C GLU A 164 -26.49 31.36 18.35
N LEU A 165 -25.43 32.15 18.15
CA LEU A 165 -25.39 33.57 18.55
C LEU A 165 -26.06 34.52 17.55
N THR A 166 -26.47 34.06 16.37
CA THR A 166 -27.05 34.92 15.31
C THR A 166 -28.58 34.92 15.23
N ASP A 167 -29.26 34.07 16.00
CA ASP A 167 -30.73 33.95 15.97
C ASP A 167 -31.44 34.63 17.17
N SER A 168 -30.71 35.45 17.95
CA SER A 168 -31.27 36.20 19.09
C SER A 168 -31.42 37.71 18.85
N ASP A 169 -31.08 38.19 17.66
CA ASP A 169 -31.22 39.59 17.24
C ASP A 169 -32.11 39.72 15.97
N ILE A 170 -33.37 39.26 16.03
CA ILE A 170 -34.48 39.70 15.15
C ILE A 170 -35.75 39.94 15.97
#